data_AF-A0A8H3F9S2-F1
#
_entry.id   AF-A0A8H3F9S2-F1
#
_cell.length_a   1.000
_cell.length_b   1.000
_cell.length_c   1.000
_cell.angle_alpha   90.00
_cell.angle_beta   90.00
_cell.angle_gamma   90.00
#
_symmetry.space_group_name_H-M   'P 1'
#
loop_
_entity.id
_entity.type
_entity.pdbx_description
1 polymer ?
#
loop_
_entity_poly.entity_id
_entity_poly.type
_entity_poly.pdbx_seq_one_letter_code
_entity_poly.pdbx_strand_id
1 'polypeptide(L)'
;MPYWDWATNEPEFVPQIALNRDYREEGPKSSESITEKGIEDYNTLSEFKFPKGTPGNITASAPISLSRLSPFRRIQILEHGIYDSFAHLSIFKQGTQDSGKDILRGIGGLRSTPSRFLENLAQVPVERNLTERTVWILQKYNTYIAMSNNALREVSDFKKMQDAENYGSLEDIHNAVHTLVGGGGHMSGIDVSAFDPIFWLHHTNIDRLFAIWQALHQDDSKPETSILARPSGKNFSRDENDVEGIQTPLYPFRSSEKQNHWYNSKTVERTDKFGYSYPENATFTNSPNEAQKKFLREDLRKTLDKIYPRPSGLIGQNQPASKAAGEELLPRAHILKQITKKEIPATVENLESLVQALPSREELLQTSLQPSKPVLKDLAPEGKYLEWLANIRAEKHTLDGAYSVHVFLGPPQEQNTFLWPSAPTHVNTFAPLGQPSDTGCDKCQADQRDRIRVTGQIPLTIALIERYLAGIIDDLSEQSVIPYLKEHLHWRVVQGDGTILPNRSDVAGLLVFVVSNEVTLPADEGEFPIYAPTVQVHPSITTNLQGGGRGDGTGLTHENAPASSGQARNVVE
;
A
#
# COMPACT_ATOMS: atom_id res chain seq x y z
N MET A 1 -2.94 -22.13 3.15
CA MET A 1 -3.71 -20.90 3.39
C MET A 1 -3.75 -20.14 2.06
N PRO A 2 -4.90 -19.64 1.59
CA PRO A 2 -4.93 -18.73 0.44
C PRO A 2 -4.28 -17.39 0.81
N TYR A 3 -3.79 -16.66 -0.20
CA TYR A 3 -3.33 -15.28 -0.05
C TYR A 3 -4.38 -14.30 -0.57
N TRP A 4 -4.36 -13.08 -0.05
CA TRP A 4 -5.18 -11.98 -0.56
C TRP A 4 -4.31 -11.01 -1.37
N ASP A 5 -4.44 -11.05 -2.71
CA ASP A 5 -3.63 -10.24 -3.62
C ASP A 5 -4.21 -8.85 -3.88
N TRP A 6 -4.11 -7.99 -2.87
CA TRP A 6 -4.57 -6.59 -2.91
C TRP A 6 -3.80 -5.69 -3.89
N ALA A 7 -2.73 -6.18 -4.51
CA ALA A 7 -1.93 -5.44 -5.50
C ALA A 7 -2.39 -5.73 -6.94
N THR A 8 -3.39 -6.58 -7.14
CA THR A 8 -3.97 -6.83 -8.45
C THR A 8 -5.01 -5.77 -8.80
N ASN A 9 -5.28 -5.64 -10.09
CA ASN A 9 -6.34 -4.75 -10.60
C ASN A 9 -7.72 -5.42 -10.57
N GLU A 10 -7.90 -6.36 -9.63
CA GLU A 10 -9.19 -6.97 -9.42
C GLU A 10 -10.20 -5.90 -8.99
N PRO A 11 -11.45 -5.99 -9.49
CA PRO A 11 -12.56 -5.10 -9.13
C PRO A 11 -12.74 -4.83 -7.64
N GLU A 12 -12.43 -5.84 -6.83
CA GLU A 12 -12.72 -5.86 -5.41
C GLU A 12 -11.43 -5.80 -4.62
N PHE A 13 -11.35 -4.83 -3.70
CA PHE A 13 -10.17 -4.74 -2.83
C PHE A 13 -10.04 -5.97 -1.97
N VAL A 14 -11.14 -6.33 -1.31
CA VAL A 14 -11.22 -7.33 -0.25
C VAL A 14 -11.90 -8.56 -0.86
N PRO A 15 -11.42 -9.78 -0.58
CA PRO A 15 -12.02 -10.98 -1.15
C PRO A 15 -13.52 -11.09 -0.79
N GLN A 16 -14.40 -11.36 -1.75
CA GLN A 16 -15.85 -11.55 -1.49
C GLN A 16 -16.13 -12.52 -0.33
N ILE A 17 -15.34 -13.59 -0.22
CA ILE A 17 -15.53 -14.57 0.85
C ILE A 17 -15.30 -13.96 2.23
N ALA A 18 -14.46 -12.94 2.39
CA ALA A 18 -14.29 -12.24 3.66
C ALA A 18 -15.42 -11.21 3.91
N LEU A 19 -16.19 -10.83 2.89
CA LEU A 19 -17.31 -9.90 3.04
C LEU A 19 -18.66 -10.60 3.27
N ASN A 20 -18.78 -11.88 2.90
CA ASN A 20 -20.03 -12.61 3.02
C ASN A 20 -20.24 -13.19 4.42
N ARG A 21 -21.20 -12.67 5.19
CA ARG A 21 -21.55 -13.23 6.50
C ARG A 21 -22.37 -14.53 6.42
N ASP A 22 -23.10 -14.71 5.32
CA ASP A 22 -23.96 -15.86 5.06
C ASP A 22 -23.22 -16.87 4.16
N TYR A 23 -22.30 -17.63 4.74
CA TYR A 23 -21.52 -18.64 4.01
C TYR A 23 -22.06 -20.04 4.31
N ARG A 24 -22.53 -20.77 3.30
CA ARG A 24 -22.99 -22.16 3.47
C ARG A 24 -21.90 -23.14 3.04
N GLU A 25 -21.49 -24.00 3.96
CA GLU A 25 -20.69 -25.19 3.61
C GLU A 25 -21.61 -26.37 3.27
N GLU A 26 -21.33 -27.06 2.16
CA GLU A 26 -21.87 -28.40 1.96
C GLU A 26 -21.11 -29.37 2.87
N GLY A 27 -21.73 -29.75 3.99
CA GLY A 27 -21.20 -30.79 4.85
C GLY A 27 -20.97 -32.11 4.09
N PRO A 28 -20.11 -33.01 4.60
CA PRO A 28 -19.87 -34.29 3.96
C PRO A 28 -21.20 -35.02 3.75
N LYS A 29 -21.50 -35.39 2.50
CA LYS A 29 -22.69 -36.17 2.13
C LYS A 29 -22.58 -37.57 2.76
N SER A 30 -22.98 -37.70 4.02
CA SER A 30 -23.13 -38.98 4.71
C SER A 30 -24.58 -39.15 5.17
N SER A 31 -25.07 -40.39 5.16
CA SER A 31 -26.38 -40.78 5.71
C SER A 31 -26.47 -40.59 7.24
N GLU A 32 -25.38 -40.18 7.89
CA GLU A 32 -25.24 -39.99 9.33
C GLU A 32 -24.89 -38.53 9.69
N SER A 33 -24.91 -37.60 8.73
CA SER A 33 -24.59 -36.20 8.99
C SER A 33 -25.67 -35.58 9.88
N ILE A 34 -25.33 -35.43 11.16
CA ILE A 34 -26.11 -34.71 12.18
C ILE A 34 -25.83 -33.20 12.03
N THR A 35 -25.98 -32.64 10.84
CA THR A 35 -26.09 -31.19 10.73
C THR A 35 -27.53 -30.84 11.07
N GLU A 36 -27.78 -30.65 12.37
CA GLU A 36 -29.06 -30.14 12.86
C GLU A 36 -29.42 -28.89 12.06
N LYS A 37 -30.64 -28.87 11.50
CA LYS A 37 -31.25 -27.65 10.97
C LYS A 37 -31.22 -26.59 12.08
N GLY A 38 -30.25 -25.67 12.05
CA GLY A 38 -30.25 -24.54 12.98
C GLY A 38 -28.89 -24.01 13.48
N ILE A 39 -27.74 -24.52 13.04
CA ILE A 39 -26.50 -23.76 13.24
C ILE A 39 -26.53 -22.62 12.20
N GLU A 40 -26.72 -21.38 12.65
CA GLU A 40 -26.53 -20.21 11.80
C GLU A 40 -25.10 -20.27 11.22
N ASP A 41 -25.01 -20.45 9.90
CA ASP A 41 -23.75 -20.69 9.20
C ASP A 41 -22.83 -19.45 9.31
N TYR A 42 -21.94 -19.45 10.30
CA TYR A 42 -21.06 -18.34 10.62
C TYR A 42 -19.78 -18.38 9.76
N ASN A 43 -19.59 -17.40 8.90
CA ASN A 43 -18.35 -17.26 8.17
C ASN A 43 -17.21 -16.75 9.06
N THR A 44 -16.31 -17.65 9.44
CA THR A 44 -15.13 -17.36 10.27
C THR A 44 -14.10 -16.46 9.61
N LEU A 45 -14.14 -16.26 8.28
CA LEU A 45 -13.30 -15.29 7.58
C LEU A 45 -13.88 -13.87 7.61
N SER A 46 -15.17 -13.72 7.91
CA SER A 46 -15.84 -12.41 7.88
C SER A 46 -15.62 -11.58 9.14
N GLU A 47 -15.47 -12.25 10.29
CA GLU A 47 -15.18 -11.65 11.58
C GLU A 47 -14.72 -12.75 12.55
N PHE A 48 -14.05 -12.35 13.63
CA PHE A 48 -13.85 -13.19 14.81
C PHE A 48 -14.74 -12.69 15.95
N LYS A 49 -15.57 -13.57 16.50
CA LYS A 49 -16.46 -13.28 17.64
C LYS A 49 -15.97 -13.99 18.89
N PHE A 50 -15.84 -13.24 19.97
CA PHE A 50 -15.64 -13.82 21.29
C PHE A 50 -16.94 -14.50 21.78
N PRO A 51 -16.84 -15.56 22.61
CA PRO A 51 -18.02 -16.18 23.22
C PRO A 51 -18.84 -15.17 24.05
N LYS A 52 -20.17 -15.22 23.94
CA LYS A 52 -21.09 -14.35 24.71
C LYS A 52 -20.78 -14.40 26.21
N GLY A 53 -20.66 -13.21 26.83
CA GLY A 53 -20.36 -13.08 28.27
C GLY A 53 -18.86 -13.17 28.60
N THR A 54 -17.99 -13.34 27.60
CA THR A 54 -16.56 -13.00 27.76
C THR A 54 -16.50 -11.48 27.88
N PRO A 55 -16.02 -10.90 28.99
CA PRO A 55 -15.91 -9.46 29.08
C PRO A 55 -15.07 -8.97 27.89
N GLY A 56 -15.60 -8.05 27.07
CA GLY A 56 -14.81 -7.28 26.10
C GLY A 56 -13.68 -6.48 26.75
N ASN A 57 -13.59 -6.53 28.08
CA ASN A 57 -12.41 -6.23 28.86
C ASN A 57 -11.59 -7.51 29.02
N ILE A 58 -10.55 -7.71 28.20
CA ILE A 58 -9.38 -8.46 28.67
C ILE A 58 -8.72 -7.59 29.74
N THR A 59 -9.29 -7.57 30.95
CA THR A 59 -8.55 -7.20 32.14
C THR A 59 -7.61 -8.34 32.45
N ALA A 60 -6.32 -8.02 32.57
CA ALA A 60 -5.27 -8.91 33.02
C ALA A 60 -5.62 -9.57 34.38
N SER A 61 -6.35 -10.68 34.35
CA SER A 61 -6.63 -11.54 35.51
C SER A 61 -7.19 -12.87 34.98
N ALA A 62 -6.49 -14.00 34.85
CA ALA A 62 -5.18 -14.52 35.23
C ALA A 62 -4.95 -15.82 34.42
N PRO A 63 -3.78 -16.49 34.36
CA PRO A 63 -2.40 -16.07 34.56
C PRO A 63 -1.66 -16.05 33.20
N ILE A 64 -1.80 -14.97 32.44
CA ILE A 64 -0.75 -14.52 31.52
C ILE A 64 -0.35 -13.17 32.07
N SER A 65 0.78 -13.13 32.79
CA SER A 65 1.24 -11.95 33.52
C SER A 65 1.63 -10.83 32.54
N LEU A 66 0.65 -10.01 32.15
CA LEU A 66 0.83 -8.69 31.53
C LEU A 66 0.82 -7.61 32.64
N SER A 67 1.62 -7.81 33.69
CA SER A 67 1.62 -6.99 34.91
C SER A 67 2.25 -5.59 34.77
N ARG A 68 2.29 -5.02 33.56
CA ARG A 68 2.78 -3.65 33.31
C ARG A 68 1.91 -2.82 32.37
N LEU A 69 0.65 -3.19 32.15
CA LEU A 69 -0.31 -2.28 31.51
C LEU A 69 -0.95 -1.40 32.58
N SER A 70 -0.85 -0.08 32.39
CA SER A 70 -1.40 0.92 33.31
C SER A 70 -2.93 0.79 33.40
N PRO A 71 -3.56 1.13 34.54
CA PRO A 71 -5.00 0.94 34.77
C PRO A 71 -5.91 1.92 33.97
N PHE A 72 -5.39 2.63 32.96
CA PHE A 72 -6.09 3.75 32.31
C PHE A 72 -6.36 3.62 30.79
N ARG A 73 -6.37 2.41 30.21
CA ARG A 73 -7.07 2.18 28.93
C ARG A 73 -7.91 0.91 28.97
N ARG A 74 -9.22 1.06 28.74
CA ARG A 74 -10.03 -0.01 28.17
C ARG A 74 -9.56 -0.18 26.73
N ILE A 75 -8.85 -1.26 26.43
CA ILE A 75 -8.76 -1.75 25.05
C ILE A 75 -10.18 -2.17 24.71
N GLN A 76 -10.89 -1.34 23.96
CA GLN A 76 -12.23 -1.69 23.50
C GLN A 76 -12.03 -2.70 22.36
N ILE A 77 -11.88 -3.97 22.73
CA ILE A 77 -12.10 -5.08 21.80
C ILE A 77 -13.57 -4.94 21.43
N LEU A 78 -13.84 -4.41 20.23
CA LEU A 78 -15.21 -4.37 19.74
C LEU A 78 -15.72 -5.81 19.81
N GLU A 79 -16.94 -6.03 20.33
CA GLU A 79 -17.54 -7.37 20.46
C GLU A 79 -17.52 -8.17 19.15
N HIS A 80 -17.32 -7.46 18.05
CA HIS A 80 -17.11 -7.95 16.72
C HIS A 80 -15.80 -7.36 16.16
N GLY A 81 -14.91 -8.20 15.64
CA GLY A 81 -13.76 -7.79 14.82
C GLY A 81 -14.19 -7.21 13.47
N ILE A 82 -14.90 -6.07 13.47
CA ILE A 82 -15.52 -5.50 12.27
C ILE A 82 -14.55 -4.52 11.60
N TYR A 83 -14.24 -4.84 10.35
CA TYR A 83 -13.93 -3.95 9.24
C TYR A 83 -14.60 -2.58 9.36
N ASP A 84 -13.86 -1.46 9.39
CA ASP A 84 -14.51 -0.14 9.55
C ASP A 84 -14.32 0.85 8.39
N SER A 85 -13.48 0.57 7.41
CA SER A 85 -13.38 1.42 6.20
C SER A 85 -14.12 0.84 4.97
N PHE A 86 -13.90 -0.44 4.64
CA PHE A 86 -14.50 -1.05 3.44
C PHE A 86 -15.82 -1.77 3.70
N ALA A 87 -16.12 -2.18 4.93
CA ALA A 87 -17.44 -2.75 5.24
C ALA A 87 -18.54 -1.70 5.15
N HIS A 88 -18.23 -0.41 5.23
CA HIS A 88 -19.24 0.60 4.95
C HIS A 88 -19.78 0.55 3.51
N LEU A 89 -19.01 0.05 2.53
CA LEU A 89 -19.53 -0.17 1.18
C LEU A 89 -20.32 -1.48 1.05
N SER A 90 -19.93 -2.56 1.75
CA SER A 90 -20.59 -3.88 1.65
C SER A 90 -21.75 -4.11 2.62
N ILE A 91 -21.78 -3.44 3.78
CA ILE A 91 -22.89 -3.43 4.76
C ILE A 91 -24.15 -2.82 4.15
N PHE A 92 -24.03 -2.04 3.08
CA PHE A 92 -25.20 -1.62 2.32
C PHE A 92 -26.04 -2.84 1.86
N LYS A 93 -25.47 -4.03 1.59
CA LYS A 93 -26.24 -5.22 1.14
C LYS A 93 -27.24 -5.78 2.16
N GLN A 94 -27.06 -5.55 3.47
CA GLN A 94 -27.90 -6.19 4.49
C GLN A 94 -28.29 -5.19 5.58
N GLY A 95 -29.55 -4.76 5.54
CA GLY A 95 -30.13 -3.86 6.53
C GLY A 95 -30.31 -4.51 7.90
N THR A 96 -29.23 -4.67 8.66
CA THR A 96 -29.30 -5.13 10.05
C THR A 96 -28.79 -4.07 11.02
N GLN A 97 -29.61 -3.86 12.04
CA GLN A 97 -29.33 -3.03 13.21
C GLN A 97 -28.44 -3.85 14.15
N ASP A 98 -27.14 -3.56 14.27
CA ASP A 98 -26.52 -3.42 15.60
C ASP A 98 -25.09 -2.84 15.54
N SER A 99 -24.75 -2.20 16.66
CA SER A 99 -23.52 -1.47 17.08
C SER A 99 -22.94 -0.34 16.21
N GLY A 100 -23.36 -0.14 14.95
CA GLY A 100 -22.94 1.01 14.13
C GLY A 100 -23.68 2.35 14.38
N LYS A 101 -24.35 2.54 15.52
CA LYS A 101 -25.35 3.62 15.68
C LYS A 101 -24.81 5.05 15.79
N ASP A 102 -23.51 5.27 16.01
CA ASP A 102 -22.97 6.64 16.21
C ASP A 102 -22.11 7.20 15.06
N ILE A 103 -21.84 6.44 13.99
CA ILE A 103 -21.21 6.95 12.75
C ILE A 103 -22.25 7.12 11.62
N LEU A 104 -23.44 6.52 11.76
CA LEU A 104 -24.53 6.52 10.77
C LEU A 104 -25.33 7.83 10.64
N ARG A 105 -24.98 8.91 11.35
CA ARG A 105 -25.68 10.21 11.18
C ARG A 105 -25.19 11.04 9.98
N GLY A 106 -24.09 10.66 9.32
CA GLY A 106 -23.56 11.39 8.16
C GLY A 106 -24.10 10.95 6.79
N ILE A 107 -24.70 9.77 6.66
CA ILE A 107 -25.07 9.16 5.36
C ILE A 107 -26.59 9.02 5.22
N GLY A 108 -27.32 10.10 5.51
CA GLY A 108 -28.76 10.19 5.31
C GLY A 108 -29.12 10.35 3.83
N GLY A 109 -28.94 9.30 3.01
CA GLY A 109 -29.33 9.35 1.59
C GLY A 109 -29.30 8.03 0.81
N LEU A 110 -28.35 7.14 1.08
CA LEU A 110 -28.08 5.96 0.23
C LEU A 110 -28.81 4.67 0.68
N ARG A 111 -30.10 4.75 1.01
CA ARG A 111 -30.83 3.63 1.64
C ARG A 111 -31.42 2.57 0.69
N SER A 112 -31.21 2.62 -0.63
CA SER A 112 -31.98 1.71 -1.53
C SER A 112 -31.29 1.09 -2.75
N THR A 113 -29.98 1.26 -3.00
CA THR A 113 -29.32 0.53 -4.13
C THR A 113 -27.88 0.02 -3.91
N PRO A 114 -27.60 -0.73 -2.84
CA PRO A 114 -26.28 -1.25 -2.46
C PRO A 114 -25.54 -2.15 -3.47
N SER A 115 -26.24 -3.16 -4.00
CA SER A 115 -25.62 -4.25 -4.74
C SER A 115 -25.10 -3.77 -6.08
N ARG A 116 -25.89 -2.93 -6.74
CA ARG A 116 -25.59 -2.34 -8.04
C ARG A 116 -24.47 -1.30 -7.94
N PHE A 117 -24.41 -0.54 -6.85
CA PHE A 117 -23.36 0.45 -6.61
C PHE A 117 -21.97 -0.19 -6.54
N LEU A 118 -21.82 -1.23 -5.72
CA LEU A 118 -20.56 -1.96 -5.59
C LEU A 118 -20.18 -2.77 -6.84
N GLU A 119 -21.16 -3.39 -7.52
CA GLU A 119 -20.95 -4.06 -8.81
C GLU A 119 -20.52 -3.07 -9.91
N ASN A 120 -21.00 -1.83 -9.85
CA ASN A 120 -20.59 -0.77 -10.78
C ASN A 120 -19.18 -0.26 -10.44
N LEU A 121 -18.88 0.02 -9.16
CA LEU A 121 -17.52 0.39 -8.73
C LEU A 121 -16.49 -0.71 -8.99
N ALA A 122 -16.89 -1.98 -8.93
CA ALA A 122 -16.08 -3.12 -9.37
C ALA A 122 -15.64 -3.00 -10.85
N GLN A 123 -16.43 -2.35 -11.72
CA GLN A 123 -16.06 -2.17 -13.13
C GLN A 123 -15.03 -1.07 -13.38
N VAL A 124 -14.72 -0.26 -12.35
CA VAL A 124 -13.72 0.80 -12.42
C VAL A 124 -12.79 0.67 -11.22
N PRO A 125 -11.57 0.16 -11.39
CA PRO A 125 -10.64 0.03 -10.27
C PRO A 125 -10.50 1.40 -9.62
N VAL A 126 -10.88 1.56 -8.36
CA VAL A 126 -10.67 2.83 -7.67
C VAL A 126 -9.17 2.97 -7.44
N GLU A 127 -8.55 4.09 -7.83
CA GLU A 127 -7.09 4.32 -7.79
C GLU A 127 -6.55 3.91 -6.41
N ARG A 128 -6.02 2.69 -6.32
CA ARG A 128 -5.30 2.15 -5.20
C ARG A 128 -3.96 1.79 -5.78
N ASN A 129 -3.04 2.74 -5.87
CA ASN A 129 -1.80 2.54 -6.59
C ASN A 129 -0.80 1.61 -5.84
N LEU A 130 -1.32 0.57 -5.19
CA LEU A 130 -0.63 -0.54 -4.56
C LEU A 130 0.03 -1.42 -5.62
N THR A 131 -0.55 -1.52 -6.83
CA THR A 131 0.02 -2.23 -7.98
C THR A 131 1.38 -1.67 -8.36
N GLU A 132 1.47 -0.38 -8.73
CA GLU A 132 2.74 0.27 -9.14
C GLU A 132 3.74 0.25 -7.98
N ARG A 133 3.28 0.51 -6.75
CA ARG A 133 4.11 0.48 -5.54
C ARG A 133 4.70 -0.91 -5.29
N THR A 134 3.91 -1.96 -5.46
CA THR A 134 4.37 -3.36 -5.30
C THR A 134 5.39 -3.71 -6.37
N VAL A 135 5.09 -3.42 -7.64
CA VAL A 135 6.01 -3.70 -8.75
C VAL A 135 7.31 -2.92 -8.59
N TRP A 136 7.23 -1.63 -8.24
CA TRP A 136 8.41 -0.81 -8.00
C TRP A 136 9.35 -1.45 -6.98
N ILE A 137 8.82 -1.90 -5.85
CA ILE A 137 9.63 -2.59 -4.82
C ILE A 137 10.18 -3.91 -5.34
N LEU A 138 9.35 -4.73 -5.97
CA LEU A 138 9.78 -6.03 -6.49
C LEU A 138 10.83 -5.91 -7.61
N GLN A 139 10.91 -4.80 -8.34
CA GLN A 139 11.80 -4.64 -9.49
C GLN A 139 13.03 -3.81 -9.19
N LYS A 140 12.88 -2.68 -8.48
CA LYS A 140 13.95 -1.72 -8.26
C LYS A 140 14.84 -2.07 -7.06
N TYR A 141 14.26 -2.62 -5.99
CA TYR A 141 14.95 -2.79 -4.71
C TYR A 141 15.76 -4.07 -4.74
N ASN A 142 17.08 -3.95 -4.77
CA ASN A 142 17.96 -5.12 -4.81
C ASN A 142 18.58 -5.46 -3.45
N THR A 143 18.51 -4.56 -2.46
CA THR A 143 19.02 -4.83 -1.11
C THR A 143 17.92 -5.32 -0.16
N TYR A 144 18.24 -6.33 0.65
CA TYR A 144 17.32 -6.87 1.65
C TYR A 144 16.86 -5.78 2.62
N ILE A 145 17.80 -4.93 3.05
CA ILE A 145 17.50 -3.90 4.02
C ILE A 145 16.51 -2.88 3.44
N ALA A 146 16.68 -2.43 2.18
CA ALA A 146 15.76 -1.51 1.50
C ALA A 146 14.37 -2.09 1.35
N MET A 147 14.30 -3.31 0.85
CA MET A 147 13.03 -3.97 0.59
C MET A 147 12.26 -4.31 1.87
N SER A 148 12.94 -4.74 2.94
CA SER A 148 12.26 -5.39 4.08
C SER A 148 11.52 -4.46 5.04
N ASN A 149 12.06 -3.26 5.33
CA ASN A 149 11.55 -2.42 6.41
C ASN A 149 11.58 -0.93 6.07
N ASN A 150 10.66 -0.18 6.66
CA ASN A 150 10.43 1.23 6.36
C ASN A 150 11.26 2.19 7.21
N ALA A 151 12.26 1.72 7.96
CA ALA A 151 13.08 2.58 8.78
C ALA A 151 13.84 3.60 7.91
N LEU A 152 13.79 4.87 8.31
CA LEU A 152 14.61 5.92 7.71
C LEU A 152 16.08 5.61 8.00
N ARG A 153 16.83 5.18 6.98
CA ARG A 153 18.30 5.13 7.06
C ARG A 153 18.80 6.56 7.12
N GLU A 154 19.93 6.83 7.75
CA GLU A 154 20.49 8.19 7.89
C GLU A 154 20.31 9.05 6.62
N VAL A 155 19.33 9.96 6.51
CA VAL A 155 19.15 10.85 5.33
C VAL A 155 19.57 12.27 5.66
N SER A 156 20.67 12.43 6.39
CA SER A 156 21.22 13.75 6.73
C SER A 156 21.88 14.46 5.54
N ASP A 157 22.21 13.73 4.47
CA ASP A 157 22.83 14.24 3.25
C ASP A 157 21.87 14.12 2.05
N PHE A 158 21.80 15.16 1.21
CA PHE A 158 21.01 15.21 -0.01
C PHE A 158 21.36 14.11 -1.00
N LYS A 159 22.63 13.68 -1.03
CA LYS A 159 23.04 12.52 -1.84
C LYS A 159 22.22 11.28 -1.50
N LYS A 160 21.77 11.14 -0.25
CA LYS A 160 20.93 10.03 0.20
C LYS A 160 19.45 10.23 -0.12
N MET A 161 19.00 11.46 -0.40
CA MET A 161 17.66 11.72 -0.97
C MET A 161 17.58 11.36 -2.47
N GLN A 162 18.74 11.30 -3.14
CA GLN A 162 18.86 10.89 -4.55
C GLN A 162 18.95 9.36 -4.71
N ASP A 163 18.97 8.61 -3.62
CA ASP A 163 18.97 7.15 -3.64
C ASP A 163 17.52 6.64 -3.59
N ALA A 164 17.12 5.96 -4.67
CA ALA A 164 15.77 5.45 -4.86
C ALA A 164 15.34 4.43 -3.79
N GLU A 165 16.30 3.70 -3.20
CA GLU A 165 16.06 2.61 -2.25
C GLU A 165 15.93 3.07 -0.79
N ASN A 166 16.09 4.37 -0.52
CA ASN A 166 16.01 4.92 0.84
C ASN A 166 14.59 5.22 1.32
N TYR A 167 13.57 5.17 0.45
CA TYR A 167 12.21 5.58 0.77
C TYR A 167 11.18 4.52 0.38
N GLY A 168 10.38 4.04 1.33
CA GLY A 168 9.44 2.95 1.09
C GLY A 168 10.09 1.57 1.27
N SER A 169 9.24 0.55 1.36
CA SER A 169 9.60 -0.86 1.61
C SER A 169 8.36 -1.74 1.53
N LEU A 170 8.51 -3.06 1.57
CA LEU A 170 7.37 -3.97 1.67
C LEU A 170 6.58 -3.73 2.97
N GLU A 171 7.25 -3.42 4.08
CA GLU A 171 6.59 -3.03 5.34
C GLU A 171 5.76 -1.75 5.20
N ASP A 172 6.22 -0.78 4.40
CA ASP A 172 5.49 0.45 4.11
C ASP A 172 4.18 0.19 3.32
N ILE A 173 4.18 -0.74 2.37
CA ILE A 173 2.95 -1.15 1.68
C ILE A 173 2.03 -1.94 2.63
N HIS A 174 2.59 -2.88 3.38
CA HIS A 174 1.89 -3.64 4.43
C HIS A 174 1.13 -2.70 5.38
N ASN A 175 1.80 -1.67 5.90
CA ASN A 175 1.21 -0.71 6.81
C ASN A 175 0.04 0.08 6.19
N ALA A 176 0.17 0.43 4.92
CA ALA A 176 -0.90 1.10 4.18
C ALA A 176 -2.13 0.19 4.07
N VAL A 177 -1.97 -1.10 3.75
CA VAL A 177 -3.09 -2.05 3.65
C VAL A 177 -3.77 -2.26 5.01
N HIS A 178 -3.00 -2.41 6.09
CA HIS A 178 -3.53 -2.43 7.45
C HIS A 178 -4.44 -1.23 7.75
N THR A 179 -3.98 -0.03 7.39
CA THR A 179 -4.74 1.21 7.61
C THR A 179 -5.97 1.31 6.71
N LEU A 180 -5.82 0.94 5.43
CA LEU A 180 -6.89 0.97 4.43
C LEU A 180 -8.00 -0.02 4.77
N VAL A 181 -7.69 -1.19 5.34
CA VAL A 181 -8.69 -2.19 5.78
C VAL A 181 -9.27 -1.84 7.15
N GLY A 182 -8.43 -1.37 8.06
CA GLY A 182 -8.82 -1.07 9.43
C GLY A 182 -9.76 0.11 9.51
N GLY A 183 -9.38 1.26 8.94
CA GLY A 183 -10.21 2.46 8.98
C GLY A 183 -10.61 2.88 10.40
N GLY A 184 -9.72 2.69 11.39
CA GLY A 184 -10.03 2.88 12.81
C GLY A 184 -10.42 1.60 13.55
N GLY A 185 -10.67 0.50 12.84
CA GLY A 185 -10.92 -0.84 13.38
C GLY A 185 -9.65 -1.66 13.66
N HIS A 186 -9.84 -2.96 13.91
CA HIS A 186 -8.78 -3.87 14.38
C HIS A 186 -7.55 -3.89 13.47
N MET A 187 -7.74 -3.98 12.15
CA MET A 187 -6.63 -4.03 11.19
C MET A 187 -5.70 -2.80 11.22
N SER A 188 -6.16 -1.65 11.73
CA SER A 188 -5.31 -0.45 11.92
C SER A 188 -4.60 -0.38 13.28
N GLY A 189 -4.91 -1.28 14.21
CA GLY A 189 -4.29 -1.33 15.53
C GLY A 189 -3.34 -2.52 15.68
N ILE A 190 -2.03 -2.26 15.86
CA ILE A 190 -1.00 -3.31 15.98
C ILE A 190 -1.32 -4.33 17.08
N ASP A 191 -1.87 -3.88 18.21
CA ASP A 191 -2.13 -4.75 19.37
C ASP A 191 -3.26 -5.76 19.12
N VAL A 192 -4.10 -5.50 18.11
CA VAL A 192 -5.36 -6.23 17.91
C VAL A 192 -5.59 -6.68 16.46
N SER A 193 -4.73 -6.31 15.51
CA SER A 193 -4.94 -6.60 14.09
C SER A 193 -5.03 -8.10 13.79
N ALA A 194 -4.29 -8.93 14.52
CA ALA A 194 -4.28 -10.38 14.33
C ALA A 194 -5.61 -11.08 14.70
N PHE A 195 -6.53 -10.40 15.39
CA PHE A 195 -7.87 -10.92 15.67
C PHE A 195 -8.79 -10.81 14.45
N ASP A 196 -8.54 -9.90 13.52
CA ASP A 196 -9.30 -9.86 12.26
C ASP A 196 -8.83 -11.00 11.35
N PRO A 197 -9.71 -11.93 10.93
CA PRO A 197 -9.30 -13.06 10.09
C PRO A 197 -8.59 -12.67 8.78
N ILE A 198 -8.88 -11.49 8.20
CA ILE A 198 -8.19 -11.05 6.98
C ILE A 198 -6.70 -10.76 7.20
N PHE A 199 -6.27 -10.51 8.44
CA PHE A 199 -4.86 -10.37 8.82
C PHE A 199 -4.01 -11.50 8.24
N TRP A 200 -4.50 -12.74 8.35
CA TRP A 200 -3.76 -13.93 7.92
C TRP A 200 -3.66 -14.01 6.40
N LEU A 201 -4.70 -13.60 5.67
CA LEU A 201 -4.67 -13.56 4.20
C LEU A 201 -3.75 -12.44 3.70
N HIS A 202 -3.75 -11.29 4.38
CA HIS A 202 -2.83 -10.18 4.13
C HIS A 202 -1.37 -10.62 4.32
N HIS A 203 -1.05 -11.20 5.48
CA HIS A 203 0.31 -11.67 5.77
C HIS A 203 0.76 -12.86 4.90
N THR A 204 -0.17 -13.69 4.42
CA THR A 204 0.16 -14.72 3.41
C THR A 204 0.58 -14.06 2.09
N ASN A 205 -0.04 -12.94 1.69
CA ASN A 205 0.43 -12.20 0.52
C ASN A 205 1.76 -11.48 0.77
N ILE A 206 2.02 -10.97 1.97
CA ILE A 206 3.33 -10.39 2.33
C ILE A 206 4.44 -11.44 2.24
N ASP A 207 4.20 -12.66 2.76
CA ASP A 207 5.13 -13.78 2.62
C ASP A 207 5.34 -14.16 1.15
N ARG A 208 4.27 -14.20 0.34
CA ARG A 208 4.34 -14.39 -1.12
C ARG A 208 5.22 -13.34 -1.79
N LEU A 209 4.99 -12.05 -1.53
CA LEU A 209 5.77 -10.96 -2.11
C LEU A 209 7.25 -11.03 -1.71
N PHE A 210 7.54 -11.42 -0.46
CA PHE A 210 8.91 -11.65 -0.02
C PHE A 210 9.56 -12.84 -0.75
N ALA A 211 8.85 -13.96 -0.92
CA ALA A 211 9.33 -15.11 -1.68
C ALA A 211 9.61 -14.76 -3.15
N ILE A 212 8.72 -13.97 -3.78
CA ILE A 212 8.92 -13.45 -5.15
C ILE A 212 10.19 -12.60 -5.21
N TRP A 213 10.37 -11.67 -4.26
CA TRP A 213 11.57 -10.84 -4.20
C TRP A 213 12.85 -11.66 -4.03
N GLN A 214 12.85 -12.68 -3.16
CA GLN A 214 13.99 -13.58 -3.00
C GLN A 214 14.35 -14.27 -4.33
N ALA A 215 13.36 -14.79 -5.05
CA ALA A 215 13.58 -15.42 -6.35
C ALA A 215 14.19 -14.46 -7.39
N LEU A 216 13.76 -13.20 -7.37
CA LEU A 216 14.24 -12.16 -8.29
C LEU A 216 15.66 -11.67 -7.96
N HIS A 217 15.98 -11.44 -6.69
CA HIS A 217 17.15 -10.64 -6.29
C HIS A 217 18.19 -11.36 -5.44
N GLN A 218 17.83 -12.43 -4.75
CA GLN A 218 18.78 -13.10 -3.85
C GLN A 218 19.95 -13.69 -4.65
N ASP A 219 21.16 -13.29 -4.28
CA ASP A 219 22.41 -13.65 -4.94
C ASP A 219 23.49 -13.86 -3.88
N ASP A 220 23.94 -15.11 -3.72
CA ASP A 220 24.93 -15.50 -2.70
C ASP A 220 26.28 -14.77 -2.87
N SER A 221 26.56 -14.21 -4.07
CA SER A 221 27.75 -13.41 -4.32
C SER A 221 27.62 -11.94 -3.86
N LYS A 222 26.41 -11.51 -3.49
CA LYS A 222 26.06 -10.13 -3.10
C LYS A 222 25.46 -10.09 -1.69
N PRO A 223 26.29 -9.87 -0.65
CA PRO A 223 25.84 -9.90 0.74
C PRO A 223 24.66 -8.98 1.05
N GLU A 224 24.54 -7.84 0.36
CA GLU A 224 23.48 -6.86 0.49
C GLU A 224 22.08 -7.40 0.13
N THR A 225 22.01 -8.49 -0.63
CA THR A 225 20.75 -9.19 -0.98
C THR A 225 20.29 -10.14 0.14
N SER A 226 21.06 -10.28 1.22
CA SER A 226 20.79 -11.17 2.35
C SER A 226 20.68 -10.41 3.67
N ILE A 227 20.23 -11.11 4.73
CA ILE A 227 20.12 -10.53 6.07
C ILE A 227 21.51 -10.38 6.69
N LEU A 228 22.01 -9.15 6.71
CA LEU A 228 23.29 -8.81 7.33
C LEU A 228 23.15 -8.65 8.84
N ALA A 229 24.21 -9.02 9.57
CA ALA A 229 24.27 -8.84 11.01
C ALA A 229 24.43 -7.35 11.37
N ARG A 230 23.64 -6.87 12.32
CA ARG A 230 23.67 -5.48 12.83
C ARG A 230 23.27 -5.42 14.31
N PRO A 231 23.56 -4.32 15.02
CA PRO A 231 23.02 -4.10 16.36
C PRO A 231 21.49 -4.07 16.33
N SER A 232 20.84 -4.77 17.25
CA SER A 232 19.39 -4.78 17.39
C SER A 232 18.88 -3.60 18.19
N GLY A 233 17.68 -3.14 17.85
CA GLY A 233 16.86 -2.38 18.80
C GLY A 233 16.26 -3.32 19.85
N LYS A 234 16.12 -2.84 21.08
CA LYS A 234 15.43 -3.57 22.16
C LYS A 234 14.02 -3.98 21.73
N ASN A 235 13.59 -5.20 22.02
CA ASN A 235 12.21 -5.67 21.82
C ASN A 235 11.84 -6.75 22.85
N PHE A 236 10.66 -7.36 22.72
CA PHE A 236 10.20 -8.40 23.67
C PHE A 236 11.18 -9.57 23.80
N SER A 237 11.93 -9.90 22.74
CA SER A 237 12.80 -11.07 22.70
C SER A 237 14.29 -10.77 22.76
N ARG A 238 14.70 -9.49 22.74
CA ARG A 238 16.11 -9.08 22.58
C ARG A 238 16.41 -7.76 23.28
N ASP A 239 17.62 -7.64 23.79
CA ASP A 239 18.11 -6.40 24.38
C ASP A 239 18.62 -5.42 23.30
N GLU A 240 18.86 -4.19 23.72
CA GLU A 240 19.45 -3.17 22.87
C GLU A 240 20.92 -3.51 22.59
N ASN A 241 21.37 -3.32 21.36
CA ASN A 241 22.74 -3.59 20.90
C ASN A 241 23.16 -5.08 20.90
N ASP A 242 22.24 -6.02 21.14
CA ASP A 242 22.46 -7.42 20.77
C ASP A 242 22.71 -7.55 19.25
N VAL A 243 23.25 -8.68 18.81
CA VAL A 243 23.42 -8.92 17.37
C VAL A 243 22.13 -9.48 16.78
N GLU A 244 21.50 -8.71 15.88
CA GLU A 244 20.47 -9.24 14.99
C GLU A 244 20.99 -9.58 13.61
N GLY A 245 20.49 -10.66 13.03
CA GLY A 245 20.86 -11.11 11.69
C GLY A 245 20.19 -12.43 11.35
N ILE A 246 20.72 -13.15 10.36
CA ILE A 246 20.08 -14.35 9.82
C ILE A 246 19.88 -15.50 10.84
N GLN A 247 20.68 -15.52 11.91
CA GLN A 247 20.62 -16.56 12.95
C GLN A 247 19.77 -16.17 14.17
N THR A 248 19.21 -14.95 14.19
CA THR A 248 18.45 -14.46 15.32
C THR A 248 17.22 -15.35 15.59
N PRO A 249 17.05 -15.85 16.83
CA PRO A 249 15.84 -16.60 17.21
C PRO A 249 14.56 -15.77 17.02
N LEU A 250 13.60 -16.34 16.30
CA LEU A 250 12.27 -15.79 16.04
C LEU A 250 11.28 -16.33 17.09
N TYR A 251 11.35 -15.80 18.30
CA TYR A 251 10.41 -16.16 19.36
C TYR A 251 8.97 -15.74 18.99
N PRO A 252 7.94 -16.49 19.45
CA PRO A 252 8.00 -17.74 20.21
C PRO A 252 7.91 -19.00 19.32
N PHE A 253 8.39 -18.95 18.07
CA PHE A 253 8.20 -20.05 17.11
C PHE A 253 9.25 -21.15 17.30
N ARG A 254 8.84 -22.32 17.81
CA ARG A 254 9.73 -23.48 18.04
C ARG A 254 9.92 -24.30 16.75
N SER A 255 11.17 -24.70 16.50
CA SER A 255 11.53 -25.56 15.37
C SER A 255 10.94 -26.97 15.54
N SER A 256 10.32 -27.48 14.48
CA SER A 256 9.87 -28.87 14.40
C SER A 256 11.02 -29.86 14.17
N GLU A 257 12.14 -29.42 13.60
CA GLU A 257 13.28 -30.27 13.23
C GLU A 257 14.21 -30.57 14.41
N LYS A 258 14.32 -29.66 15.38
CA LYS A 258 15.18 -29.82 16.56
C LYS A 258 14.45 -29.43 17.83
N GLN A 259 14.36 -30.38 18.77
CA GLN A 259 13.82 -30.12 20.11
C GLN A 259 14.57 -28.95 20.77
N ASN A 260 13.82 -28.09 21.47
CA ASN A 260 14.32 -26.92 22.20
C ASN A 260 15.05 -25.85 21.36
N HIS A 261 14.88 -25.84 20.04
CA HIS A 261 15.38 -24.78 19.18
C HIS A 261 14.25 -23.86 18.71
N TRP A 262 14.55 -22.58 18.53
CA TRP A 262 13.67 -21.61 17.91
C TRP A 262 13.94 -21.58 16.40
N TYR A 263 12.91 -21.31 15.61
CA TYR A 263 13.15 -20.90 14.23
C TYR A 263 13.98 -19.62 14.21
N ASN A 264 14.77 -19.45 13.15
CA ASN A 264 15.46 -18.22 12.80
C ASN A 264 15.32 -17.95 11.30
N SER A 265 15.71 -16.76 10.83
CA SER A 265 15.58 -16.40 9.41
C SER A 265 16.28 -17.39 8.48
N LYS A 266 17.41 -18.00 8.88
CA LYS A 266 18.07 -19.05 8.08
C LYS A 266 17.22 -20.30 7.92
N THR A 267 16.55 -20.74 8.99
CA THR A 267 15.71 -21.94 8.96
C THR A 267 14.42 -21.74 8.18
N VAL A 268 13.92 -20.50 8.10
CA VAL A 268 12.66 -20.14 7.42
C VAL A 268 12.85 -19.47 6.06
N GLU A 269 14.09 -19.36 5.57
CA GLU A 269 14.44 -18.74 4.28
C GLU A 269 13.71 -19.37 3.07
N ARG A 270 13.23 -20.60 3.23
CA ARG A 270 12.65 -21.42 2.16
C ARG A 270 11.29 -21.97 2.57
N THR A 271 10.26 -21.57 1.83
CA THR A 271 8.86 -21.95 2.05
C THR A 271 8.61 -23.45 1.88
N ASP A 272 9.35 -24.10 0.97
CA ASP A 272 9.20 -25.54 0.70
C ASP A 272 9.55 -26.43 1.89
N LYS A 273 10.39 -25.96 2.82
CA LYS A 273 10.67 -26.66 4.09
C LYS A 273 9.45 -26.79 5.00
N PHE A 274 8.45 -25.94 4.78
CA PHE A 274 7.18 -25.92 5.51
C PHE A 274 6.06 -26.60 4.72
N GLY A 275 6.38 -27.26 3.60
CA GLY A 275 5.41 -28.00 2.79
C GLY A 275 4.48 -27.12 1.95
N TYR A 276 4.86 -25.86 1.70
CA TYR A 276 4.10 -24.96 0.83
C TYR A 276 5.01 -24.22 -0.16
N SER A 277 4.40 -23.69 -1.21
CA SER A 277 5.03 -22.76 -2.15
C SER A 277 3.95 -21.90 -2.80
N TYR A 278 4.36 -20.87 -3.53
CA TYR A 278 3.48 -20.02 -4.32
C TYR A 278 3.55 -20.41 -5.79
N PRO A 279 2.47 -20.27 -6.58
CA PRO A 279 2.50 -20.55 -8.02
C PRO A 279 3.68 -19.88 -8.74
N GLU A 280 4.02 -18.67 -8.33
CA GLU A 280 5.13 -17.85 -8.88
C GLU A 280 6.51 -18.40 -8.50
N ASN A 281 6.62 -19.13 -7.40
CA ASN A 281 7.88 -19.61 -6.81
C ASN A 281 8.03 -21.14 -6.84
N ALA A 282 7.00 -21.89 -7.26
CA ALA A 282 6.95 -23.35 -7.16
C ALA A 282 8.10 -24.05 -7.90
N THR A 283 8.67 -23.39 -8.91
CA THR A 283 9.79 -23.89 -9.71
C THR A 283 11.17 -23.65 -9.07
N PHE A 284 11.26 -22.76 -8.07
CA PHE A 284 12.50 -22.45 -7.33
C PHE A 284 12.78 -23.42 -6.17
N THR A 285 11.85 -24.32 -5.85
CA THR A 285 11.93 -25.23 -4.69
C THR A 285 12.98 -26.34 -4.83
N ASN A 286 13.56 -26.56 -6.01
CA ASN A 286 14.50 -27.66 -6.27
C ASN A 286 15.99 -27.27 -6.24
N SER A 287 16.35 -26.14 -5.62
CA SER A 287 17.74 -25.63 -5.60
C SER A 287 18.36 -25.53 -7.02
N PRO A 288 17.72 -24.78 -7.94
CA PRO A 288 18.18 -24.67 -9.33
C PRO A 288 19.63 -24.17 -9.41
N ASN A 289 20.38 -24.67 -10.39
CA ASN A 289 21.70 -24.11 -10.73
C ASN A 289 21.56 -22.69 -11.33
N GLU A 290 22.65 -21.97 -11.50
CA GLU A 290 22.61 -20.56 -11.95
C GLU A 290 21.94 -20.36 -13.32
N ALA A 291 22.13 -21.28 -14.26
CA ALA A 291 21.47 -21.21 -15.57
C ALA A 291 19.94 -21.40 -15.43
N GLN A 292 19.51 -22.31 -14.57
CA GLN A 292 18.10 -22.52 -14.25
C GLN A 292 17.51 -21.31 -13.51
N LYS A 293 18.23 -20.74 -12.52
CA LYS A 293 17.80 -19.51 -11.82
C LYS A 293 17.58 -18.37 -12.80
N LYS A 294 18.47 -18.20 -13.79
CA LYS A 294 18.31 -17.17 -14.83
C LYS A 294 17.00 -17.36 -15.61
N PHE A 295 16.76 -18.56 -16.14
CA PHE A 295 15.53 -18.86 -16.87
C PHE A 295 14.27 -18.69 -16.02
N LEU A 296 14.28 -19.19 -14.78
CA LEU A 296 13.14 -19.06 -13.86
C LEU A 296 12.87 -17.60 -13.49
N ARG A 297 13.90 -16.76 -13.37
CA ARG A 297 13.73 -15.32 -13.18
C ARG A 297 13.07 -14.67 -14.40
N GLU A 298 13.47 -15.03 -15.61
CA GLU A 298 12.82 -14.54 -16.84
C GLU A 298 11.34 -14.94 -16.92
N ASP A 299 11.00 -16.17 -16.56
CA ASP A 299 9.61 -16.66 -16.53
C ASP A 299 8.78 -15.97 -15.43
N LEU A 300 9.36 -15.78 -14.24
CA LEU A 300 8.74 -15.05 -13.14
C LEU A 300 8.46 -13.60 -13.55
N ARG A 301 9.39 -12.93 -14.23
CA ARG A 301 9.19 -11.55 -14.73
C ARG A 301 8.01 -11.47 -15.69
N LYS A 302 7.90 -12.39 -16.64
CA LYS A 302 6.77 -12.47 -17.58
C LYS A 302 5.45 -12.74 -16.86
N THR A 303 5.49 -13.51 -15.77
CA THR A 303 4.31 -13.76 -14.94
C THR A 303 3.88 -12.50 -14.19
N LEU A 304 4.82 -11.79 -13.56
CA LEU A 304 4.55 -10.53 -12.86
C LEU A 304 4.01 -9.46 -13.80
N ASP A 305 4.54 -9.35 -15.03
CA ASP A 305 4.06 -8.40 -16.03
C ASP A 305 2.59 -8.62 -16.44
N LYS A 306 2.07 -9.85 -16.28
CA LYS A 306 0.66 -10.16 -16.54
C LYS A 306 -0.24 -9.85 -15.35
N ILE A 307 0.27 -10.03 -14.12
CA ILE A 307 -0.51 -9.88 -12.89
C ILE A 307 -0.53 -8.42 -12.44
N TYR A 308 0.59 -7.72 -12.59
CA TYR A 308 0.77 -6.35 -12.14
C TYR A 308 1.21 -5.46 -13.31
N PRO A 309 0.25 -4.78 -13.97
CA PRO A 309 0.56 -3.77 -14.97
C PRO A 309 1.51 -2.72 -14.40
N ARG A 310 2.52 -2.39 -15.18
CA ARG A 310 3.59 -1.46 -14.79
C ARG A 310 3.77 -0.37 -15.83
N PRO A 311 4.21 0.84 -15.46
CA PRO A 311 4.36 1.95 -16.39
C PRO A 311 5.15 1.56 -17.65
N SER A 312 6.30 0.89 -17.52
CA SER A 312 7.09 0.48 -18.70
C SER A 312 6.36 -0.48 -19.65
N GLY A 313 5.56 -1.41 -19.11
CA GLY A 313 4.79 -2.36 -19.91
C GLY A 313 3.57 -1.73 -20.58
N LEU A 314 2.98 -0.72 -19.93
CA LEU A 314 1.90 0.10 -20.49
C LEU A 314 2.44 1.04 -21.58
N ILE A 315 3.54 1.74 -21.31
CA ILE A 315 4.20 2.68 -22.23
C ILE A 315 4.80 1.99 -23.45
N GLY A 316 5.30 0.75 -23.32
CA GLY A 316 5.79 -0.03 -24.46
C GLY A 316 4.74 -0.31 -25.56
N GLN A 317 3.48 0.05 -25.34
CA GLN A 317 2.37 -0.21 -26.23
C GLN A 317 2.11 0.96 -27.20
N ASN A 318 1.94 0.64 -28.48
CA ASN A 318 1.68 1.64 -29.53
C ASN A 318 0.29 2.31 -29.43
N GLN A 319 -0.62 1.82 -28.58
CA GLN A 319 -1.94 2.40 -28.33
C GLN A 319 -2.41 1.97 -26.93
N PRO A 320 -3.23 2.80 -26.24
CA PRO A 320 -3.86 2.42 -24.98
C PRO A 320 -4.78 1.19 -25.10
N ALA A 321 -5.24 0.88 -26.32
CA ALA A 321 -6.14 -0.23 -26.64
C ALA A 321 -5.49 -1.63 -26.58
N SER A 322 -4.33 -1.80 -25.95
CA SER A 322 -3.96 -3.15 -25.52
C SER A 322 -5.00 -3.64 -24.51
N LYS A 323 -5.24 -4.95 -24.44
CA LYS A 323 -6.24 -5.50 -23.52
C LYS A 323 -6.02 -5.01 -22.08
N ALA A 324 -4.77 -5.01 -21.60
CA ALA A 324 -4.45 -4.60 -20.23
C ALA A 324 -4.63 -3.08 -20.00
N ALA A 325 -4.06 -2.23 -20.87
CA ALA A 325 -4.16 -0.77 -20.70
C ALA A 325 -5.60 -0.26 -20.95
N GLY A 326 -6.33 -0.90 -21.86
CA GLY A 326 -7.70 -0.54 -22.21
C GLY A 326 -8.73 -0.93 -21.14
N GLU A 327 -8.51 -2.05 -20.46
CA GLU A 327 -9.37 -2.50 -19.35
C GLU A 327 -9.20 -1.62 -18.09
N GLU A 328 -7.99 -1.11 -17.84
CA GLU A 328 -7.66 -0.41 -16.59
C GLU A 328 -7.69 1.12 -16.70
N LEU A 329 -6.99 1.69 -17.69
CA LEU A 329 -6.69 3.13 -17.71
C LEU A 329 -7.78 3.96 -18.41
N LEU A 330 -8.41 3.41 -19.46
CA LEU A 330 -9.37 4.16 -20.28
C LEU A 330 -10.64 4.57 -19.52
N PRO A 331 -11.30 3.70 -18.72
CA PRO A 331 -12.45 4.11 -17.93
C PRO A 331 -12.11 5.23 -16.94
N ARG A 332 -10.94 5.15 -16.30
CA ARG A 332 -10.45 6.14 -15.34
C ARG A 332 -10.12 7.47 -16.00
N ALA A 333 -9.36 7.44 -17.09
CA ALA A 333 -9.08 8.62 -17.90
C ALA A 333 -10.38 9.30 -18.39
N HIS A 334 -11.40 8.52 -18.77
CA HIS A 334 -12.71 9.06 -19.12
C HIS A 334 -13.36 9.79 -17.93
N ILE A 335 -13.39 9.17 -16.75
CA ILE A 335 -13.95 9.78 -15.53
C ILE A 335 -13.22 11.07 -15.17
N LEU A 336 -11.88 11.06 -15.13
CA LEU A 336 -11.06 12.23 -14.83
C LEU A 336 -11.31 13.36 -15.83
N LYS A 337 -11.47 13.03 -17.10
CA LYS A 337 -11.84 13.99 -18.14
C LYS A 337 -13.22 14.61 -17.90
N GLN A 338 -14.21 13.83 -17.48
CA GLN A 338 -15.54 14.36 -17.15
C GLN A 338 -15.48 15.26 -15.92
N ILE A 339 -14.79 14.82 -14.86
CA ILE A 339 -14.57 15.59 -13.63
C ILE A 339 -13.95 16.94 -13.95
N THR A 340 -12.87 16.95 -14.75
CA THR A 340 -12.15 18.17 -15.11
C THR A 340 -12.97 19.06 -16.03
N LYS A 341 -13.55 18.51 -17.11
CA LYS A 341 -14.26 19.32 -18.12
C LYS A 341 -15.57 19.90 -17.62
N LYS A 342 -16.27 19.21 -16.72
CA LYS A 342 -17.59 19.61 -16.21
C LYS A 342 -17.53 20.15 -14.78
N GLU A 343 -16.33 20.28 -14.20
CA GLU A 343 -16.11 20.72 -12.82
C GLU A 343 -16.95 19.92 -11.81
N ILE A 344 -17.08 18.60 -12.04
CA ILE A 344 -17.85 17.73 -11.15
C ILE A 344 -17.02 17.49 -9.89
N PRO A 345 -17.56 17.68 -8.67
CA PRO A 345 -16.84 17.37 -7.46
C PRO A 345 -16.37 15.90 -7.42
N ALA A 346 -15.10 15.67 -7.16
CA ALA A 346 -14.47 14.35 -7.07
C ALA A 346 -14.79 13.66 -5.73
N THR A 347 -16.07 13.31 -5.54
CA THR A 347 -16.60 12.56 -4.39
C THR A 347 -16.98 11.14 -4.81
N VAL A 348 -17.16 10.25 -3.82
CA VAL A 348 -17.60 8.87 -4.10
C VAL A 348 -19.01 8.82 -4.68
N GLU A 349 -19.90 9.71 -4.24
CA GLU A 349 -21.27 9.83 -4.77
C GLU A 349 -21.29 10.18 -6.26
N ASN A 350 -20.46 11.15 -6.68
CA ASN A 350 -20.38 11.51 -8.10
C ASN A 350 -19.66 10.45 -8.92
N LEU A 351 -18.68 9.75 -8.33
CA LEU A 351 -18.02 8.62 -8.97
C LEU A 351 -19.04 7.53 -9.34
N GLU A 352 -19.97 7.20 -8.44
CA GLU A 352 -21.06 6.26 -8.74
C GLU A 352 -21.80 6.61 -10.02
N SER A 353 -22.25 7.87 -10.11
CA SER A 353 -23.03 8.36 -11.24
C SER A 353 -22.21 8.35 -12.54
N LEU A 354 -20.92 8.70 -12.45
CA LEU A 354 -20.01 8.69 -13.59
C LEU A 354 -19.73 7.27 -14.10
N VAL A 355 -19.57 6.32 -13.18
CA VAL A 355 -19.37 4.91 -13.49
C VAL A 355 -20.61 4.32 -14.18
N GLN A 356 -21.81 4.63 -13.68
CA GLN A 356 -23.06 4.21 -14.31
C GLN A 356 -23.25 4.79 -15.72
N ALA A 357 -22.67 5.98 -15.97
CA ALA A 357 -22.70 6.66 -17.26
C ALA A 357 -21.51 6.31 -18.17
N LEU A 358 -20.65 5.37 -17.77
CA LEU A 358 -19.51 4.98 -18.59
C LEU A 358 -19.97 4.36 -19.93
N PRO A 359 -19.35 4.76 -21.05
CA PRO A 359 -19.50 4.02 -22.30
C PRO A 359 -19.06 2.57 -22.15
N SER A 360 -19.50 1.70 -23.06
CA SER A 360 -19.03 0.31 -23.06
C SER A 360 -17.51 0.24 -23.26
N ARG A 361 -16.88 -0.86 -22.81
CA ARG A 361 -15.44 -1.07 -23.01
C ARG A 361 -15.09 -1.01 -24.49
N GLU A 362 -15.93 -1.60 -25.34
CA GLU A 362 -15.78 -1.55 -26.78
C GLU A 362 -15.82 -0.11 -27.32
N GLU A 363 -16.75 0.73 -26.83
CA GLU A 363 -16.82 2.14 -27.23
C GLU A 363 -15.61 2.96 -26.77
N LEU A 364 -15.13 2.74 -25.54
CA LEU A 364 -13.91 3.37 -25.04
C LEU A 364 -12.69 2.96 -25.86
N LEU A 365 -12.57 1.67 -26.18
CA LEU A 365 -11.52 1.14 -27.05
C LEU A 365 -11.58 1.76 -28.45
N GLN A 366 -12.73 1.73 -29.11
CA GLN A 366 -12.91 2.34 -30.44
C GLN A 366 -12.58 3.84 -30.44
N THR A 367 -12.96 4.55 -29.37
CA THR A 367 -12.64 5.97 -29.23
C THR A 367 -11.14 6.19 -29.06
N SER A 368 -10.46 5.34 -28.29
CA SER A 368 -9.01 5.44 -28.05
C SER A 368 -8.16 5.13 -29.28
N LEU A 369 -8.67 4.31 -30.21
CA LEU A 369 -7.98 3.94 -31.45
C LEU A 369 -7.98 5.05 -32.52
N GLN A 370 -8.66 6.17 -32.27
CA GLN A 370 -8.72 7.28 -33.22
C GLN A 370 -7.32 7.95 -33.37
N PRO A 371 -6.87 8.29 -34.59
CA PRO A 371 -5.51 8.80 -34.83
C PRO A 371 -5.12 10.08 -34.09
N SER A 372 -6.10 10.87 -33.64
CA SER A 372 -5.87 12.12 -32.88
C SER A 372 -5.77 11.91 -31.37
N LYS A 373 -5.78 10.66 -30.90
CA LYS A 373 -5.76 10.34 -29.47
C LYS A 373 -4.33 10.09 -28.97
N PRO A 374 -4.10 10.30 -27.66
CA PRO A 374 -2.81 10.05 -27.05
C PRO A 374 -2.39 8.60 -27.21
N VAL A 375 -1.13 8.39 -27.58
CA VAL A 375 -0.49 7.08 -27.71
C VAL A 375 0.45 6.86 -26.54
N LEU A 376 0.36 5.71 -25.86
CA LEU A 376 1.20 5.44 -24.68
C LEU A 376 2.69 5.40 -25.01
N LYS A 377 3.07 4.86 -26.17
CA LYS A 377 4.47 4.86 -26.64
C LYS A 377 5.09 6.24 -26.77
N ASP A 378 4.29 7.27 -27.03
CA ASP A 378 4.79 8.64 -27.16
C ASP A 378 5.29 9.19 -25.82
N LEU A 379 4.90 8.57 -24.69
CA LEU A 379 5.42 8.90 -23.36
C LEU A 379 6.88 8.48 -23.14
N ALA A 380 7.42 7.62 -24.00
CA ALA A 380 8.82 7.20 -23.96
C ALA A 380 9.55 7.48 -25.29
N PRO A 381 9.78 8.76 -25.64
CA PRO A 381 10.63 9.08 -26.78
C PRO A 381 12.00 8.42 -26.59
N GLU A 382 12.54 7.84 -27.67
CA GLU A 382 13.81 7.09 -27.64
C GLU A 382 13.81 5.88 -26.68
N GLY A 383 12.63 5.40 -26.28
CA GLY A 383 12.51 4.28 -25.35
C GLY A 383 12.80 4.65 -23.89
N LYS A 384 12.69 5.94 -23.52
CA LYS A 384 12.92 6.41 -22.16
C LYS A 384 11.80 7.31 -21.65
N TYR A 385 11.42 7.16 -20.38
CA TYR A 385 10.45 8.02 -19.71
C TYR A 385 10.91 8.39 -18.29
N LEU A 386 10.20 9.31 -17.65
CA LEU A 386 10.40 9.64 -16.23
C LEU A 386 9.35 8.93 -15.38
N GLU A 387 9.82 8.10 -14.45
CA GLU A 387 9.02 7.64 -13.31
C GLU A 387 8.90 8.79 -12.30
N TRP A 388 7.71 9.03 -11.75
CA TRP A 388 7.46 10.06 -10.74
C TRP A 388 7.03 9.45 -9.41
N LEU A 389 7.69 9.86 -8.33
CA LEU A 389 7.47 9.31 -6.99
C LEU A 389 7.30 10.44 -5.97
N ALA A 390 6.33 10.30 -5.07
CA ALA A 390 6.23 11.11 -3.85
C ALA A 390 6.88 10.35 -2.69
N ASN A 391 7.99 10.88 -2.19
CA ASN A 391 8.68 10.38 -1.01
C ASN A 391 8.15 11.07 0.24
N ILE A 392 7.93 10.28 1.29
CA ILE A 392 7.41 10.72 2.57
C ILE A 392 8.34 10.22 3.67
N ARG A 393 8.61 11.05 4.68
CA ARG A 393 9.15 10.60 5.97
C ARG A 393 8.40 11.26 7.10
N ALA A 394 8.29 10.59 8.24
CA ALA A 394 7.71 11.13 9.47
C ALA A 394 8.16 10.32 10.70
N GLU A 395 8.01 10.88 11.90
CA GLU A 395 8.26 10.16 13.16
C GLU A 395 7.17 9.12 13.44
N LYS A 396 7.55 7.86 13.66
CA LYS A 396 6.62 6.71 13.69
C LYS A 396 5.52 6.83 14.75
N HIS A 397 5.88 7.35 15.93
CA HIS A 397 5.04 7.34 17.14
C HIS A 397 4.41 8.70 17.46
N THR A 398 4.46 9.68 16.54
CA THR A 398 3.77 10.96 16.74
C THR A 398 2.25 10.77 16.64
N LEU A 399 1.47 11.68 17.24
CA LEU A 399 0.00 11.60 17.30
C LEU A 399 -0.50 10.23 17.80
N ASP A 400 0.10 9.75 18.90
CA ASP A 400 -0.17 8.42 19.47
C ASP A 400 0.05 7.25 18.50
N GLY A 401 0.82 7.47 17.43
CA GLY A 401 1.11 6.49 16.40
C GLY A 401 -0.06 6.20 15.45
N ALA A 402 -1.18 6.89 15.64
CA ALA A 402 -2.42 6.68 14.90
C ALA A 402 -2.64 7.85 13.93
N TYR A 403 -1.87 7.89 12.85
CA TYR A 403 -2.09 8.82 11.75
C TYR A 403 -1.76 8.20 10.40
N SER A 404 -2.35 8.75 9.33
CA SER A 404 -2.03 8.41 7.95
C SER A 404 -1.84 9.68 7.12
N VAL A 405 -1.02 9.58 6.07
CA VAL A 405 -0.83 10.65 5.08
C VAL A 405 -1.44 10.18 3.76
N HIS A 406 -2.47 10.88 3.30
CA HIS A 406 -3.12 10.60 2.03
C HIS A 406 -2.60 11.56 0.97
N VAL A 407 -2.23 11.03 -0.20
CA VAL A 407 -1.74 11.80 -1.36
C VAL A 407 -2.80 11.84 -2.44
N PHE A 408 -2.99 13.02 -3.03
CA PHE A 408 -3.99 13.30 -4.05
C PHE A 408 -3.39 14.05 -5.24
N LEU A 409 -3.93 13.78 -6.43
CA LEU A 409 -3.78 14.59 -7.64
C LEU A 409 -5.12 15.28 -7.94
N GLY A 410 -5.29 16.45 -7.35
CA GLY A 410 -6.53 17.21 -7.27
C GLY A 410 -6.95 17.47 -5.82
N PRO A 411 -7.75 18.52 -5.53
CA PRO A 411 -8.16 18.82 -4.17
C PRO A 411 -8.99 17.67 -3.58
N PRO A 412 -8.77 17.28 -2.30
CA PRO A 412 -9.63 16.32 -1.63
C PRO A 412 -10.99 16.98 -1.33
N GLN A 413 -12.02 16.58 -2.08
CA GLN A 413 -13.37 17.15 -1.98
C GLN A 413 -14.36 16.25 -1.21
N GLU A 414 -14.03 14.97 -1.07
CA GLU A 414 -14.77 14.02 -0.25
C GLU A 414 -14.67 14.43 1.24
N GLN A 415 -15.82 14.57 1.90
CA GLN A 415 -15.89 15.02 3.30
C GLN A 415 -15.62 13.86 4.25
N ASN A 416 -16.03 12.65 3.87
CA ASN A 416 -15.78 11.47 4.67
C ASN A 416 -14.37 10.92 4.39
N THR A 417 -13.47 11.08 5.35
CA THR A 417 -12.06 10.66 5.23
C THR A 417 -11.89 9.16 5.00
N PHE A 418 -12.81 8.33 5.51
CA PHE A 418 -12.81 6.88 5.25
C PHE A 418 -13.08 6.53 3.79
N LEU A 419 -13.72 7.44 3.04
CA LEU A 419 -14.00 7.30 1.62
C LEU A 419 -12.91 7.90 0.73
N TRP A 420 -11.89 8.55 1.29
CA TRP A 420 -10.78 9.11 0.51
C TRP A 420 -10.07 8.09 -0.38
N PRO A 421 -9.75 6.86 0.08
CA PRO A 421 -9.18 5.83 -0.80
C PRO A 421 -10.07 5.43 -1.96
N SER A 422 -11.34 5.86 -1.95
CA SER A 422 -12.29 5.65 -3.02
C SER A 422 -12.53 6.90 -3.89
N ALA A 423 -11.93 8.05 -3.55
CA ALA A 423 -12.12 9.28 -4.28
C ALA A 423 -11.32 9.28 -5.59
N PRO A 424 -11.85 9.85 -6.70
CA PRO A 424 -11.16 9.85 -8.00
C PRO A 424 -9.79 10.53 -8.02
N THR A 425 -9.51 11.45 -7.09
CA THR A 425 -8.26 12.19 -7.01
C THR A 425 -7.26 11.60 -6.03
N HIS A 426 -7.64 10.61 -5.22
CA HIS A 426 -6.73 9.94 -4.29
C HIS A 426 -5.80 9.00 -5.06
N VAL A 427 -4.52 8.98 -4.69
CA VAL A 427 -3.50 8.14 -5.34
C VAL A 427 -3.09 6.98 -4.44
N ASN A 428 -2.68 7.28 -3.20
CA ASN A 428 -2.25 6.28 -2.23
C ASN A 428 -2.17 6.86 -0.81
N THR A 429 -1.92 5.96 0.15
CA THR A 429 -1.81 6.25 1.58
C THR A 429 -0.46 5.76 2.11
N PHE A 430 0.17 6.61 2.91
CA PHE A 430 1.29 6.26 3.76
C PHE A 430 0.79 6.14 5.21
N ALA A 431 1.19 5.06 5.90
CA ALA A 431 0.86 4.85 7.29
C ALA A 431 2.09 4.30 8.05
N PRO A 432 2.43 4.87 9.22
CA PRO A 432 3.58 4.45 10.00
C PRO A 432 3.30 3.18 10.83
N LEU A 433 2.02 2.88 11.13
CA LEU A 433 1.59 1.96 12.19
C LEU A 433 2.42 2.15 13.46
N GLY A 434 2.17 3.28 14.14
CA GLY A 434 2.82 3.60 15.40
C GLY A 434 2.07 3.04 16.61
N GLN A 435 2.50 3.47 17.78
CA GLN A 435 1.96 3.09 19.09
C GLN A 435 1.91 4.31 20.00
N PRO A 436 0.92 4.42 20.90
CA PRO A 436 0.81 5.53 21.83
C PRO A 436 1.88 5.47 22.92
N SER A 437 2.10 6.61 23.59
CA SER A 437 3.15 6.71 24.63
C SER A 437 2.93 5.81 25.85
N ASP A 438 1.69 5.43 26.12
CA ASP A 438 1.28 4.54 27.21
C ASP A 438 1.17 3.07 26.80
N THR A 439 1.66 2.71 25.61
CA THR A 439 1.77 1.33 25.13
C THR A 439 2.57 0.45 26.09
N GLY A 440 2.21 -0.83 26.23
CA GLY A 440 3.00 -1.82 26.98
C GLY A 440 4.29 -2.28 26.25
N CYS A 441 4.52 -1.80 25.04
CA CYS A 441 5.68 -2.12 24.21
C CYS A 441 6.91 -1.27 24.60
N ASP A 442 7.81 -1.83 25.41
CA ASP A 442 9.09 -1.21 25.80
C ASP A 442 9.88 -0.64 24.60
N LYS A 443 9.91 -1.40 23.48
CA LYS A 443 10.56 -0.96 22.23
C LYS A 443 9.93 0.33 21.72
N CYS A 444 8.61 0.34 21.60
CA CYS A 444 7.86 1.43 21.03
C CYS A 444 8.02 2.72 21.85
N GLN A 445 8.11 2.59 23.18
CA GLN A 445 8.45 3.71 24.07
C GLN A 445 9.89 4.21 23.87
N ALA A 446 10.87 3.31 23.68
CA ALA A 446 12.25 3.70 23.36
C ALA A 446 12.32 4.40 22.01
N ASP A 447 11.76 3.78 20.97
CA ASP A 447 11.59 4.31 19.63
C ASP A 447 10.98 5.72 19.62
N GLN A 448 9.95 5.96 20.44
CA GLN A 448 9.34 7.28 20.58
C GLN A 448 10.28 8.29 21.24
N ARG A 449 11.02 7.91 22.29
CA ARG A 449 12.05 8.77 22.93
C ARG A 449 13.17 9.12 21.96
N ASP A 450 13.57 8.16 21.13
CA ASP A 450 14.62 8.30 20.12
C ASP A 450 14.11 8.98 18.84
N ARG A 451 12.80 9.28 18.79
CA ARG A 451 12.12 9.97 17.68
C ARG A 451 12.39 9.29 16.34
N ILE A 452 12.33 7.95 16.33
CA ILE A 452 12.63 7.21 15.12
C ILE A 452 11.67 7.57 13.99
N ARG A 453 12.24 7.62 12.80
CA ARG A 453 11.52 8.01 11.58
C ARG A 453 11.37 6.82 10.65
N VAL A 454 10.25 6.82 9.96
CA VAL A 454 9.91 5.86 8.93
C VAL A 454 9.67 6.57 7.60
N THR A 455 9.84 5.85 6.51
CA THR A 455 9.67 6.36 5.14
C THR A 455 8.53 5.67 4.43
N GLY A 456 7.96 6.39 3.46
CA GLY A 456 7.08 5.83 2.46
C GLY A 456 7.40 6.39 1.08
N GLN A 457 6.99 5.65 0.07
CA GLN A 457 7.13 6.05 -1.33
C GLN A 457 5.87 5.70 -2.09
N ILE A 458 5.29 6.72 -2.71
CA ILE A 458 4.03 6.64 -3.44
C ILE A 458 4.33 6.94 -4.91
N PRO A 459 4.31 5.93 -5.79
CA PRO A 459 4.41 6.16 -7.22
C PRO A 459 3.22 6.96 -7.75
N LEU A 460 3.50 7.84 -8.71
CA LEU A 460 2.53 8.75 -9.31
C LEU A 460 2.35 8.47 -10.81
N THR A 461 3.12 7.56 -11.42
CA THR A 461 3.25 7.49 -12.87
C THR A 461 2.02 6.92 -13.54
N ILE A 462 1.40 5.85 -13.01
CA ILE A 462 0.11 5.36 -13.55
C ILE A 462 -0.95 6.45 -13.45
N ALA A 463 -1.01 7.14 -12.30
CA ALA A 463 -1.94 8.25 -12.12
C ALA A 463 -1.71 9.35 -13.18
N LEU A 464 -0.46 9.73 -13.44
CA LEU A 464 -0.10 10.70 -14.49
C LEU A 464 -0.43 10.19 -15.90
N ILE A 465 -0.23 8.90 -16.20
CA ILE A 465 -0.61 8.29 -17.48
C ILE A 465 -2.12 8.45 -17.72
N GLU A 466 -2.96 8.27 -16.71
CA GLU A 466 -4.40 8.49 -16.86
C GLU A 466 -4.74 9.95 -17.16
N ARG A 467 -3.98 10.90 -16.58
CA ARG A 467 -4.12 12.33 -16.88
C ARG A 467 -3.66 12.65 -18.30
N TYR A 468 -2.62 12.00 -18.80
CA TYR A 468 -2.21 12.06 -20.20
C TYR A 468 -3.33 11.55 -21.13
N LEU A 469 -3.88 10.38 -20.84
CA LEU A 469 -5.00 9.80 -21.60
C LEU A 469 -6.28 10.66 -21.53
N ALA A 470 -6.50 11.35 -20.42
CA ALA A 470 -7.60 12.31 -20.25
C ALA A 470 -7.39 13.61 -21.06
N GLY A 471 -6.14 13.89 -21.48
CA GLY A 471 -5.73 15.14 -22.12
C GLY A 471 -5.56 16.29 -21.13
N ILE A 472 -5.14 15.99 -19.91
CA ILE A 472 -4.90 16.95 -18.82
C ILE A 472 -3.41 17.36 -18.78
N ILE A 473 -2.51 16.45 -19.11
CA ILE A 473 -1.07 16.71 -19.29
C ILE A 473 -0.64 16.19 -20.67
N ASP A 474 0.43 16.76 -21.22
CA ASP A 474 0.89 16.44 -22.58
C ASP A 474 1.84 15.24 -22.64
N ASP A 475 2.67 15.04 -21.60
CA ASP A 475 3.62 13.92 -21.50
C ASP A 475 4.10 13.73 -20.04
N LEU A 476 5.09 12.85 -19.83
CA LEU A 476 5.74 12.62 -18.53
C LEU A 476 7.00 13.47 -18.30
N SER A 477 7.28 14.44 -19.16
CA SER A 477 8.46 15.31 -19.03
C SER A 477 8.34 16.24 -17.83
N GLU A 478 9.47 16.79 -17.39
CA GLU A 478 9.49 17.81 -16.34
C GLU A 478 8.67 19.05 -16.70
N GLN A 479 8.67 19.42 -17.99
CA GLN A 479 7.97 20.59 -18.51
C GLN A 479 6.45 20.47 -18.35
N SER A 480 5.91 19.26 -18.51
CA SER A 480 4.48 18.98 -18.34
C SER A 480 4.14 18.69 -16.88
N VAL A 481 4.93 17.84 -16.21
CA VAL A 481 4.56 17.28 -14.90
C VAL A 481 4.85 18.24 -13.75
N ILE A 482 5.94 19.01 -13.77
CA ILE A 482 6.27 19.93 -12.66
C ILE A 482 5.17 21.00 -12.48
N PRO A 483 4.70 21.71 -13.52
CA PRO A 483 3.59 22.65 -13.36
C PRO A 483 2.32 21.98 -12.85
N TYR A 484 1.98 20.81 -13.39
CA TYR A 484 0.80 20.05 -12.96
C TYR A 484 0.88 19.68 -11.47
N LEU A 485 2.00 19.14 -10.98
CA LEU A 485 2.14 18.76 -9.57
C LEU A 485 2.26 19.97 -8.63
N LYS A 486 2.74 21.13 -9.09
CA LYS A 486 2.68 22.38 -8.31
C LYS A 486 1.26 22.82 -8.01
N GLU A 487 0.32 22.54 -8.90
CA GLU A 487 -1.08 22.89 -8.75
C GLU A 487 -1.88 21.78 -8.06
N HIS A 488 -1.69 20.52 -8.49
CA HIS A 488 -2.60 19.43 -8.16
C HIS A 488 -2.08 18.42 -7.13
N LEU A 489 -0.80 18.42 -6.77
CA LEU A 489 -0.33 17.52 -5.71
C LEU A 489 -0.78 18.05 -4.34
N HIS A 490 -1.67 17.32 -3.68
CA HIS A 490 -2.08 17.62 -2.32
C HIS A 490 -1.78 16.45 -1.39
N TRP A 491 -1.50 16.76 -0.12
CA TRP A 491 -1.52 15.76 0.94
C TRP A 491 -2.33 16.24 2.14
N ARG A 492 -2.95 15.29 2.82
CA ARG A 492 -3.71 15.49 4.05
C ARG A 492 -3.31 14.44 5.06
N VAL A 493 -3.39 14.81 6.34
CA VAL A 493 -3.14 13.91 7.44
C VAL A 493 -4.47 13.61 8.12
N VAL A 494 -4.71 12.34 8.39
CA VAL A 494 -5.88 11.85 9.13
C VAL A 494 -5.38 11.18 10.40
N GLN A 495 -6.04 11.44 11.52
CA GLN A 495 -5.77 10.76 12.79
C GLN A 495 -6.53 9.42 12.86
N GLY A 496 -6.22 8.57 13.83
CA GLY A 496 -6.79 7.22 13.95
C GLY A 496 -8.32 7.18 14.08
N ASP A 497 -8.94 8.27 14.51
CA ASP A 497 -10.40 8.44 14.60
C ASP A 497 -11.04 8.96 13.30
N GLY A 498 -10.26 9.11 12.23
CA GLY A 498 -10.73 9.64 10.96
C GLY A 498 -10.73 11.17 10.87
N THR A 499 -10.34 11.90 11.91
CA THR A 499 -10.33 13.36 11.87
C THR A 499 -9.19 13.91 11.02
N ILE A 500 -9.47 14.95 10.23
CA ILE A 500 -8.45 15.64 9.44
C ILE A 500 -7.62 16.51 10.37
N LEU A 501 -6.30 16.30 10.38
CA LEU A 501 -5.39 17.16 11.11
C LEU A 501 -5.30 18.53 10.41
N PRO A 502 -5.65 19.64 11.10
CA PRO A 502 -5.72 20.96 10.46
C PRO A 502 -4.34 21.50 10.08
N ASN A 503 -3.32 21.22 10.88
CA ASN A 503 -1.96 21.67 10.67
C ASN A 503 -1.02 20.48 10.51
N ARG A 504 -0.53 20.24 9.29
CA ARG A 504 0.31 19.08 8.99
C ARG A 504 1.68 19.13 9.66
N SER A 505 2.18 20.31 10.04
CA SER A 505 3.45 20.42 10.77
C SER A 505 3.41 19.79 12.16
N ASP A 506 2.22 19.51 12.69
CA ASP A 506 2.06 18.87 13.99
C ASP A 506 2.48 17.40 13.95
N VAL A 507 2.57 16.80 12.75
CA VAL A 507 3.24 15.51 12.54
C VAL A 507 4.74 15.73 12.57
N ALA A 508 5.37 15.38 13.70
CA ALA A 508 6.79 15.56 13.90
C ALA A 508 7.62 14.89 12.78
N GLY A 509 8.54 15.66 12.18
CA GLY A 509 9.43 15.18 11.13
C GLY A 509 8.76 14.90 9.77
N LEU A 510 7.47 15.25 9.60
CA LEU A 510 6.77 15.07 8.33
C LEU A 510 7.45 15.89 7.22
N LEU A 511 7.94 15.19 6.20
CA LEU A 511 8.48 15.79 4.99
C LEU A 511 7.94 15.01 3.78
N VAL A 512 7.35 15.74 2.85
CA VAL A 512 6.87 15.26 1.56
C VAL A 512 7.67 15.95 0.46
N PHE A 513 8.17 15.18 -0.50
CA PHE A 513 8.89 15.70 -1.66
C PHE A 513 8.73 14.78 -2.86
N VAL A 514 8.89 15.34 -4.05
CA VAL A 514 8.77 14.59 -5.30
C VAL A 514 10.13 14.35 -5.91
N VAL A 515 10.32 13.16 -6.44
CA VAL A 515 11.49 12.78 -7.23
C VAL A 515 11.05 12.21 -8.57
N SER A 516 11.94 12.28 -9.56
CA SER A 516 11.81 11.50 -10.79
C SER A 516 12.99 10.56 -11.00
N ASN A 517 12.76 9.43 -11.65
CA ASN A 517 13.80 8.48 -12.07
C ASN A 517 13.72 8.31 -13.58
N GLU A 518 14.83 8.50 -14.32
CA GLU A 518 14.86 8.09 -15.72
C GLU A 518 14.75 6.57 -15.82
N VAL A 519 13.87 6.10 -16.70
CA VAL A 519 13.60 4.69 -16.93
C VAL A 519 13.81 4.40 -18.41
N THR A 520 14.65 3.42 -18.72
CA THR A 520 14.79 2.88 -20.08
C THR A 520 13.89 1.66 -20.21
N LEU A 521 13.05 1.63 -21.25
CA LEU A 521 12.19 0.50 -21.57
C LEU A 521 13.06 -0.75 -21.84
N PRO A 522 12.59 -1.94 -21.43
CA PRO A 522 13.30 -3.18 -21.74
C PRO A 522 13.39 -3.41 -23.25
N ALA A 523 14.50 -3.98 -23.71
CA ALA A 523 14.70 -4.30 -25.12
C ALA A 523 13.84 -5.50 -25.56
N ASP A 524 13.68 -6.47 -24.65
CA ASP A 524 12.98 -7.73 -24.88
C ASP A 524 11.83 -7.95 -23.86
N GLU A 525 10.85 -8.73 -24.28
CA GLU A 525 9.73 -9.14 -23.42
C GLU A 525 10.22 -10.07 -22.29
N GLY A 526 9.95 -9.69 -21.04
CA GLY A 526 10.40 -10.42 -19.84
C GLY A 526 11.66 -9.86 -19.16
N GLU A 527 12.22 -8.76 -19.67
CA GLU A 527 13.23 -7.99 -18.94
C GLU A 527 12.59 -6.92 -18.03
N PHE A 528 13.32 -6.54 -16.97
CA PHE A 528 12.96 -5.36 -16.18
C PHE A 528 13.42 -4.09 -16.89
N PRO A 529 12.69 -2.97 -16.78
CA PRO A 529 13.19 -1.69 -17.21
C PRO A 529 14.46 -1.36 -16.44
N ILE A 530 15.31 -0.56 -17.06
CA ILE A 530 16.55 -0.10 -16.45
C ILE A 530 16.28 1.26 -15.82
N TYR A 531 16.28 1.30 -14.50
CA TYR A 531 16.20 2.53 -13.73
C TYR A 531 17.58 3.17 -13.61
N ALA A 532 17.67 4.48 -13.82
CA ALA A 532 18.87 5.25 -13.51
C ALA A 532 19.29 5.03 -12.03
N PRO A 533 20.61 5.05 -11.73
CA PRO A 533 21.11 4.73 -10.39
C PRO A 533 20.74 5.75 -9.32
N THR A 534 20.33 6.96 -9.71
CA THR A 534 19.92 8.04 -8.83
C THR A 534 18.64 8.67 -9.32
N VAL A 535 17.82 9.16 -8.38
CA VAL A 535 16.64 9.98 -8.66
C VAL A 535 17.00 11.47 -8.67
N GLN A 536 16.25 12.24 -9.45
CA GLN A 536 16.28 13.69 -9.43
C GLN A 536 15.25 14.21 -8.44
N VAL A 537 15.69 15.03 -7.50
CA VAL A 537 14.80 15.65 -6.50
C VAL A 537 14.21 16.95 -7.07
N HIS A 538 12.91 17.17 -6.86
CA HIS A 538 12.17 18.33 -7.38
C HIS A 538 11.60 19.20 -6.25
N PRO A 539 12.43 19.99 -5.52
CA PRO A 539 11.94 20.80 -4.39
C PRO A 539 10.87 21.81 -4.80
N SER A 540 10.92 22.31 -6.04
CA SER A 540 9.98 23.32 -6.52
C SER A 540 8.52 22.87 -6.50
N ILE A 541 8.24 21.56 -6.58
CA ILE A 541 6.88 21.00 -6.52
C ILE A 541 6.28 21.18 -5.12
N THR A 542 7.11 21.12 -4.08
CA THR A 542 6.70 21.17 -2.68
C THR A 542 7.13 22.46 -1.98
N THR A 543 7.62 23.46 -2.71
CA THR A 543 7.91 24.80 -2.20
C THR A 543 6.69 25.70 -2.42
N ASN A 544 6.33 26.48 -1.41
CA ASN A 544 5.25 27.47 -1.48
C ASN A 544 5.75 28.80 -2.09
N LEU A 545 4.83 29.72 -2.40
CA LEU A 545 5.15 31.01 -3.02
C LEU A 545 6.06 31.92 -2.16
N GLN A 546 6.13 31.69 -0.85
CA GLN A 546 6.97 32.43 0.08
C GLN A 546 8.37 31.80 0.27
N GLY A 547 8.68 30.72 -0.45
CA GLY A 547 9.95 30.01 -0.37
C GLY A 547 10.00 28.93 0.73
N GLY A 548 8.98 28.84 1.58
CA GLY A 548 8.86 27.78 2.60
C GLY A 548 8.28 26.48 2.04
N GLY A 549 8.19 25.44 2.86
CA GLY A 549 7.52 24.19 2.48
C GLY A 549 6.02 24.40 2.25
N ARG A 550 5.46 23.84 1.17
CA ARG A 550 4.00 23.72 0.96
C ARG A 550 3.41 22.79 2.02
N GLY A 551 2.10 22.83 2.18
CA GLY A 551 1.39 21.93 3.09
C GLY A 551 1.76 22.16 4.56
N ASP A 552 1.73 23.42 5.00
CA ASP A 552 2.08 23.84 6.36
C ASP A 552 3.56 23.59 6.71
N GLY A 553 4.47 23.84 5.77
CA GLY A 553 5.91 23.68 6.00
C GLY A 553 6.42 22.25 5.91
N THR A 554 5.58 21.27 5.57
CA THR A 554 5.99 19.85 5.47
C THR A 554 6.50 19.47 4.07
N GLY A 555 6.63 20.43 3.15
CA GLY A 555 7.23 20.25 1.83
C GLY A 555 8.74 20.50 1.83
N LEU A 556 9.50 19.78 1.00
CA LEU A 556 10.92 20.09 0.78
C LEU A 556 11.07 21.41 0.00
N THR A 557 12.03 22.24 0.43
CA THR A 557 12.36 23.54 -0.20
C THR A 557 13.72 23.51 -0.88
N HIS A 558 13.99 24.51 -1.72
CA HIS A 558 15.32 24.75 -2.29
C HIS A 558 16.39 25.13 -1.25
N GLU A 559 16.01 25.64 -0.08
CA GLU A 559 16.98 25.96 0.98
C GLU A 559 17.39 24.70 1.77
N ASN A 560 16.49 23.72 1.85
CA ASN A 560 16.73 22.41 2.45
C ASN A 560 17.30 21.38 1.46
N ALA A 561 17.38 21.72 0.17
CA ALA A 561 18.05 20.95 -0.87
C ALA A 561 19.34 21.68 -1.29
N PRO A 562 20.55 21.13 -1.08
CA PRO A 562 21.77 21.78 -1.52
C PRO A 562 21.74 22.07 -3.02
N ALA A 563 22.35 23.20 -3.40
CA ALA A 563 22.37 23.71 -4.77
C ALA A 563 22.76 22.61 -5.76
N SER A 564 21.87 22.32 -6.72
CA SER A 564 22.22 21.47 -7.85
C SER A 564 23.36 22.14 -8.61
N SER A 565 24.47 21.43 -8.76
CA SER A 565 25.51 21.80 -9.71
C SER A 565 24.93 21.74 -11.12
N GLY A 566 24.37 22.85 -11.61
CA GLY A 566 23.77 22.87 -12.95
C GLY A 566 23.03 24.13 -13.37
N GLN A 567 22.54 24.97 -12.45
CA GLN A 567 21.96 26.26 -12.83
C GLN A 567 22.90 27.41 -12.46
N ALA A 568 23.67 27.83 -13.47
CA ALA A 568 24.31 29.14 -13.44
C ALA A 568 23.23 30.19 -13.11
N ARG A 569 23.44 30.90 -12.00
CA ARG A 569 22.70 32.12 -11.67
C ARG A 569 22.95 33.14 -12.79
N ASN A 570 22.12 33.16 -13.82
CA ASN A 570 21.97 34.35 -14.65
C ASN A 570 21.09 35.33 -13.87
N VAL A 571 21.73 36.07 -12.98
CA VAL A 571 21.21 37.35 -12.49
C VAL A 571 21.40 38.32 -13.65
N VAL A 572 20.30 38.72 -14.27
CA VAL A 572 20.27 39.88 -15.17
C VAL A 572 19.92 41.08 -14.30
N GLU A 573 20.83 42.06 -14.26
CA GLU A 573 20.58 43.44 -13.81
C GLU A 573 19.53 44.14 -14.68
#